data_AF-A0A2D6JZT0-F1
#
_entry.id   AF-A0A2D6JZT0-F1
#
_cell.length_a   1.000
_cell.length_b   1.000
_cell.length_c   1.000
_cell.angle_alpha   90.00
_cell.angle_beta   90.00
_cell.angle_gamma   90.00
#
_symmetry.space_group_name_H-M   'P 1'
#
loop_
_entity.id
_entity.type
_entity.pdbx_description
1 polymer ?
#
loop_
_entity_poly.entity_id
_entity_poly.type
_entity_poly.pdbx_seq_one_letter_code
_entity_poly.pdbx_strand_id
1 'polypeptide(L)'
;MFFRVLMCLLLLCFSMPSFAQDMSVSDAYKAIPHKQTTFDAQQSRLAKADAKYLEHYFYVADIAVRARVMALRGFWGQDKSLNVQDYDAQVHKALSSFEVVNTPKHLKEAETLLIGAIKDQQAFFHEWDKLEGDKRKEMGSNYVRHRLVLSAHQKLIRAYFLIKNAYPREEQHNVEAFFDHLCALDFI
;
A
#
# COMPACT_ATOMS: atom_id res chain seq x y z
N MET A 1 15.29 56.40 -44.40
CA MET A 1 15.11 54.98 -44.77
C MET A 1 15.57 54.12 -43.62
N PHE A 2 14.64 53.65 -42.77
CA PHE A 2 14.94 52.82 -41.61
C PHE A 2 14.59 51.36 -41.93
N PHE A 3 15.61 50.51 -42.04
CA PHE A 3 15.46 49.05 -42.09
C PHE A 3 15.31 48.56 -40.63
N ARG A 4 14.12 48.05 -40.27
CA ARG A 4 13.88 47.44 -38.96
C ARG A 4 14.08 45.92 -39.07
N VAL A 5 14.96 45.43 -38.21
CA VAL A 5 15.39 44.04 -38.07
C VAL A 5 14.26 43.18 -37.52
N LEU A 6 14.05 42.06 -38.22
CA LEU A 6 13.20 40.93 -37.86
C LEU A 6 13.84 40.16 -36.69
N MET A 7 13.12 40.00 -35.57
CA MET A 7 13.54 39.12 -34.47
C MET A 7 12.34 38.29 -34.01
N CYS A 8 12.11 37.18 -34.72
CA CYS A 8 11.19 36.11 -34.30
C CYS A 8 11.82 35.37 -33.12
N LEU A 9 11.42 35.70 -31.89
CA LEU A 9 11.72 34.89 -30.72
C LEU A 9 10.67 33.76 -30.62
N LEU A 10 11.02 32.59 -31.16
CA LEU A 10 10.31 31.34 -30.94
C LEU A 10 10.45 30.94 -29.46
N LEU A 11 9.44 31.27 -28.65
CA LEU A 11 9.25 30.70 -27.31
C LEU A 11 8.84 29.23 -27.47
N LEU A 12 9.83 28.34 -27.53
CA LEU A 12 9.67 26.93 -27.27
C LEU A 12 9.29 26.76 -25.79
N CYS A 13 7.99 26.71 -25.52
CA CYS A 13 7.47 26.19 -24.26
C CYS A 13 7.84 24.69 -24.19
N PHE A 14 9.03 24.40 -23.68
CA PHE A 14 9.34 23.07 -23.14
C PHE A 14 8.43 22.86 -21.93
N SER A 15 7.25 22.30 -22.18
CA SER A 15 6.45 21.65 -21.15
C SER A 15 7.29 20.50 -20.63
N MET A 16 8.05 20.73 -19.55
CA MET A 16 8.67 19.61 -18.85
C MET A 16 7.53 18.69 -18.40
N PRO A 17 7.55 17.39 -18.75
CA PRO A 17 6.63 16.45 -18.14
C PRO A 17 6.87 16.54 -16.63
N SER A 18 5.83 16.95 -15.90
CA SER A 18 5.79 16.79 -14.46
C SER A 18 5.83 15.29 -14.21
N PHE A 19 7.02 14.73 -13.98
CA PHE A 19 7.14 13.40 -13.43
C PHE A 19 6.46 13.45 -12.08
N ALA A 20 5.21 12.96 -12.02
CA ALA A 20 4.53 12.68 -10.78
C ALA A 20 5.51 11.88 -9.94
N GLN A 21 5.94 12.47 -8.83
CA GLN A 21 7.00 11.94 -7.99
C GLN A 21 6.55 10.57 -7.48
N ASP A 22 7.17 9.51 -7.99
CA ASP A 22 6.85 8.15 -7.58
C ASP A 22 7.16 8.01 -6.09
N MET A 23 6.13 7.86 -5.26
CA MET A 23 6.26 7.76 -3.80
C MET A 23 7.01 6.47 -3.46
N SER A 24 8.09 6.51 -2.67
CA SER A 24 8.69 5.27 -2.20
C SER A 24 7.87 4.63 -1.07
N VAL A 25 8.09 3.34 -0.77
CA VAL A 25 7.48 2.70 0.43
C VAL A 25 7.87 3.48 1.70
N SER A 26 9.13 3.86 1.84
CA SER A 26 9.60 4.64 2.99
C SER A 26 8.85 5.97 3.14
N ASP A 27 8.59 6.67 2.03
CA ASP A 27 7.83 7.92 2.06
C ASP A 27 6.36 7.70 2.41
N ALA A 28 5.77 6.57 2.00
CA ALA A 28 4.42 6.18 2.42
C ALA A 28 4.34 5.96 3.94
N TYR A 29 5.33 5.28 4.54
CA TYR A 29 5.39 5.08 5.98
C TYR A 29 5.57 6.41 6.75
N LYS A 30 6.38 7.35 6.23
CA LYS A 30 6.53 8.69 6.83
C LYS A 30 5.24 9.51 6.78
N ALA A 31 4.32 9.20 5.86
CA ALA A 31 3.06 9.92 5.70
C ALA A 31 1.95 9.44 6.65
N ILE A 32 2.18 8.38 7.42
CA ILE A 32 1.22 7.79 8.36
C ILE A 32 1.86 7.66 9.76
N PRO A 33 1.08 7.60 10.85
CA PRO A 33 1.62 7.54 12.21
C PRO A 33 2.07 6.12 12.61
N HIS A 34 2.79 5.41 11.72
CA HIS A 34 3.28 4.05 11.94
C HIS A 34 4.78 3.96 11.75
N LYS A 35 5.40 3.03 12.48
CA LYS A 35 6.81 2.68 12.30
C LYS A 35 6.97 1.72 11.12
N GLN A 36 8.16 1.73 10.54
CA GLN A 36 8.57 0.75 9.55
C GLN A 36 9.72 -0.10 10.13
N THR A 37 9.38 -1.18 10.82
CA THR A 37 10.39 -2.16 11.26
C THR A 37 10.60 -3.19 10.15
N THR A 38 11.80 -3.22 9.56
CA THR A 38 12.13 -4.18 8.50
C THR A 38 12.33 -5.58 9.07
N PHE A 39 11.64 -6.57 8.51
CA PHE A 39 11.89 -7.98 8.80
C PHE A 39 13.31 -8.39 8.35
N ASP A 40 14.10 -8.98 9.25
CA ASP A 40 15.45 -9.46 8.97
C ASP A 40 15.46 -11.00 8.89
N ALA A 41 15.48 -11.52 7.66
CA ALA A 41 15.55 -12.95 7.38
C ALA A 41 16.90 -13.59 7.78
N GLN A 42 17.98 -12.81 7.90
CA GLN A 42 19.30 -13.31 8.28
C GLN A 42 19.43 -13.53 9.78
N GLN A 43 18.74 -12.71 10.57
CA GLN A 43 18.66 -12.84 12.03
C GLN A 43 17.47 -13.67 12.51
N SER A 44 16.59 -14.07 11.59
CA SER A 44 15.41 -14.88 11.88
C SER A 44 15.77 -16.28 12.39
N ARG A 45 15.03 -16.75 13.41
CA ARG A 45 15.13 -18.13 13.91
C ARG A 45 14.30 -19.13 13.11
N LEU A 46 13.65 -18.67 12.04
CA LEU A 46 12.76 -19.48 11.23
C LEU A 46 13.53 -20.42 10.31
N ALA A 47 12.83 -21.43 9.80
CA ALA A 47 13.35 -22.19 8.67
C ALA A 47 13.55 -21.24 7.48
N LYS A 48 14.62 -21.44 6.70
CA LYS A 48 14.97 -20.56 5.57
C LYS A 48 13.82 -20.33 4.58
N ALA A 49 13.00 -21.36 4.33
CA ALA A 49 11.84 -21.27 3.46
C ALA A 49 10.76 -20.33 4.03
N ASP A 50 10.51 -20.42 5.34
CA ASP A 50 9.55 -19.57 6.04
C ASP A 50 10.03 -18.12 6.12
N ALA A 51 11.30 -17.89 6.46
CA ALA A 51 11.89 -16.55 6.49
C ALA A 51 11.81 -15.87 5.11
N LYS A 52 12.20 -16.58 4.04
CA LYS A 52 12.08 -16.07 2.67
C LYS A 52 10.63 -15.79 2.27
N TYR A 53 9.70 -16.64 2.68
CA TYR A 53 8.30 -16.43 2.41
C TYR A 53 7.75 -15.20 3.17
N LEU A 54 8.09 -15.03 4.45
CA LEU A 54 7.65 -13.88 5.24
C LEU A 54 8.26 -12.56 4.74
N GLU A 55 9.51 -12.57 4.29
CA GLU A 55 10.12 -11.41 3.59
C GLU A 55 9.27 -11.00 2.38
N HIS A 56 8.81 -11.97 1.57
CA HIS A 56 7.92 -11.70 0.46
C HIS A 56 6.53 -11.21 0.92
N TYR A 57 5.96 -11.85 1.93
CA TYR A 57 4.66 -11.50 2.51
C TYR A 57 4.63 -10.04 2.99
N PHE A 58 5.66 -9.61 3.71
CA PHE A 58 5.78 -8.22 4.20
C PHE A 58 6.13 -7.23 3.10
N TYR A 59 6.90 -7.64 2.09
CA TYR A 59 7.08 -6.83 0.88
C TYR A 59 5.74 -6.53 0.20
N VAL A 60 4.84 -7.51 0.08
CA VAL A 60 3.51 -7.27 -0.51
C VAL A 60 2.68 -6.31 0.36
N ALA A 61 2.73 -6.46 1.69
CA ALA A 61 2.08 -5.52 2.60
C ALA A 61 2.61 -4.09 2.43
N ASP A 62 3.92 -3.91 2.29
CA ASP A 62 4.56 -2.61 2.05
C ASP A 62 4.13 -1.94 0.75
N ILE A 63 4.03 -2.71 -0.34
CA ILE A 63 3.52 -2.20 -1.61
C ILE A 63 2.04 -1.79 -1.48
N ALA A 64 1.24 -2.57 -0.73
CA ALA A 64 -0.15 -2.23 -0.46
C ALA A 64 -0.30 -0.97 0.42
N VAL A 65 0.58 -0.77 1.42
CA VAL A 65 0.64 0.47 2.22
C VAL A 65 0.87 1.66 1.32
N ARG A 66 1.90 1.58 0.45
CA ARG A 66 2.20 2.63 -0.52
C ARG A 66 1.00 2.93 -1.42
N ALA A 67 0.41 1.91 -2.03
CA ALA A 67 -0.74 2.07 -2.91
C ALA A 67 -1.92 2.76 -2.19
N ARG A 68 -2.24 2.34 -0.96
CA ARG A 68 -3.30 2.92 -0.14
C ARG A 68 -3.03 4.39 0.19
N VAL A 69 -1.81 4.74 0.59
CA VAL A 69 -1.43 6.13 0.91
C VAL A 69 -1.57 7.01 -0.34
N MET A 70 -1.11 6.52 -1.51
CA MET A 70 -1.28 7.21 -2.78
C MET A 70 -2.77 7.41 -3.11
N ALA A 71 -3.59 6.36 -2.98
CA ALA A 71 -5.03 6.46 -3.22
C ALA A 71 -5.68 7.51 -2.30
N LEU A 72 -5.41 7.48 -0.99
CA LEU A 72 -5.95 8.46 -0.05
C LEU A 72 -5.59 9.91 -0.43
N ARG A 73 -4.35 10.17 -0.87
CA ARG A 73 -3.94 11.49 -1.39
C ARG A 73 -4.79 11.91 -2.60
N GLY A 74 -5.08 10.98 -3.50
CA GLY A 74 -5.97 11.22 -4.64
C GLY A 74 -7.40 11.53 -4.22
N PHE A 75 -7.98 10.69 -3.37
CA PHE A 75 -9.36 10.83 -2.89
C PHE A 75 -9.60 12.09 -2.05
N TRP A 76 -8.59 12.55 -1.29
CA TRP A 76 -8.63 13.84 -0.58
C TRP A 76 -8.26 15.05 -1.45
N GLY A 77 -7.99 14.85 -2.75
CA GLY A 77 -7.68 15.93 -3.68
C GLY A 77 -6.30 16.57 -3.47
N GLN A 78 -5.43 15.92 -2.70
CA GLN A 78 -4.04 16.34 -2.50
C GLN A 78 -3.18 16.06 -3.75
N ASP A 79 -3.59 15.08 -4.56
CA ASP A 79 -2.98 14.77 -5.85
C ASP A 79 -4.03 14.30 -6.87
N LYS A 80 -4.45 15.19 -7.76
CA LYS A 80 -5.50 14.90 -8.76
C LYS A 80 -5.05 13.97 -9.89
N SER A 81 -3.75 13.66 -9.98
CA SER A 81 -3.25 12.72 -10.97
C SER A 81 -3.53 11.26 -10.59
N LEU A 82 -3.73 11.00 -9.28
CA LEU A 82 -3.94 9.67 -8.74
C LEU A 82 -5.42 9.29 -8.81
N ASN A 83 -5.71 8.17 -9.46
CA ASN A 83 -7.04 7.61 -9.60
C ASN A 83 -7.12 6.16 -9.09
N VAL A 84 -8.34 5.59 -9.08
CA VAL A 84 -8.55 4.21 -8.62
C VAL A 84 -7.87 3.18 -9.53
N GLN A 85 -7.66 3.49 -10.81
CA GLN A 85 -6.96 2.60 -11.75
C GLN A 85 -5.46 2.48 -11.43
N ASP A 86 -4.82 3.56 -10.99
CA ASP A 86 -3.42 3.53 -10.54
C ASP A 86 -3.26 2.65 -9.30
N TYR A 87 -4.23 2.73 -8.37
CA TYR A 87 -4.28 1.86 -7.21
C TYR A 87 -4.46 0.39 -7.62
N ASP A 88 -5.39 0.09 -8.52
CA ASP A 88 -5.65 -1.26 -9.02
C ASP A 88 -4.42 -1.88 -9.68
N ALA A 89 -3.70 -1.12 -10.49
CA ALA A 89 -2.50 -1.60 -11.16
C ALA A 89 -1.41 -2.00 -10.14
N GLN A 90 -1.24 -1.20 -9.08
CA GLN A 90 -0.28 -1.49 -8.02
C GLN A 90 -0.68 -2.71 -7.18
N VAL A 91 -1.95 -2.80 -6.79
CA VAL A 91 -2.49 -3.95 -6.05
C VAL A 91 -2.38 -5.21 -6.88
N HIS A 92 -2.75 -5.16 -8.16
CA HIS A 92 -2.65 -6.32 -9.05
C HIS A 92 -1.21 -6.83 -9.16
N LYS A 93 -0.25 -5.91 -9.36
CA LYS A 93 1.18 -6.25 -9.40
C LYS A 93 1.69 -6.84 -8.08
N ALA A 94 1.22 -6.33 -6.95
CA ALA A 94 1.60 -6.82 -5.63
C ALA A 94 1.01 -8.20 -5.34
N LEU A 95 -0.23 -8.47 -5.75
CA LEU A 95 -0.89 -9.74 -5.49
C LEU A 95 -0.46 -10.85 -6.46
N SER A 96 -0.12 -10.53 -7.71
CA SER A 96 0.34 -11.53 -8.68
C SER A 96 1.68 -12.15 -8.31
N SER A 97 2.48 -11.49 -7.46
CA SER A 97 3.73 -12.08 -6.99
C SER A 97 3.55 -13.30 -6.06
N PHE A 98 2.36 -13.48 -5.46
CA PHE A 98 2.05 -14.72 -4.73
C PHE A 98 1.90 -15.95 -5.65
N GLU A 99 1.65 -15.76 -6.95
CA GLU A 99 1.48 -16.89 -7.89
C GLU A 99 2.81 -17.63 -8.16
N VAL A 100 3.94 -16.96 -7.91
CA VAL A 100 5.28 -17.48 -8.20
C VAL A 100 6.04 -17.91 -6.94
N VAL A 101 5.44 -17.76 -5.76
CA VAL A 101 6.06 -18.13 -4.47
C VAL A 101 5.29 -19.27 -3.82
N ASN A 102 6.00 -20.33 -3.44
CA ASN A 102 5.39 -21.46 -2.73
C ASN A 102 5.04 -21.08 -1.29
N THR A 103 3.74 -20.99 -0.98
CA THR A 103 3.25 -20.75 0.37
C THR A 103 3.46 -21.97 1.29
N PRO A 104 4.17 -21.84 2.43
CA PRO A 104 4.17 -22.88 3.46
C PRO A 104 2.74 -23.15 3.96
N LYS A 105 2.38 -24.43 4.13
CA LYS A 105 0.99 -24.82 4.43
C LYS A 105 0.42 -24.12 5.66
N HIS A 106 1.21 -23.95 6.71
CA HIS A 106 0.81 -23.29 7.95
C HIS A 106 0.66 -21.76 7.83
N LEU A 107 1.16 -21.15 6.75
CA LEU A 107 0.99 -19.72 6.47
C LEU A 107 -0.12 -19.41 5.46
N LYS A 108 -0.74 -20.44 4.86
CA LYS A 108 -1.74 -20.23 3.80
C LYS A 108 -2.96 -19.44 4.25
N GLU A 109 -3.39 -19.62 5.50
CA GLU A 109 -4.50 -18.86 6.06
C GLU A 109 -4.11 -17.39 6.25
N ALA A 110 -2.90 -17.09 6.75
CA ALA A 110 -2.41 -15.73 6.89
C ALA A 110 -2.26 -15.01 5.54
N GLU A 111 -1.82 -15.73 4.49
CA GLU A 111 -1.82 -15.24 3.10
C GLU A 111 -3.22 -14.89 2.62
N THR A 112 -4.16 -15.81 2.80
CA THR A 112 -5.55 -15.63 2.39
C THR A 112 -6.17 -14.40 3.05
N LEU A 113 -5.85 -14.17 4.32
CA LEU A 113 -6.32 -13.01 5.08
C LEU A 113 -5.70 -11.70 4.59
N LEU A 114 -4.39 -11.65 4.31
CA LEU A 114 -3.74 -10.46 3.74
C LEU A 114 -4.31 -10.12 2.37
N ILE A 115 -4.39 -11.11 1.46
CA ILE A 115 -5.00 -10.94 0.14
C ILE A 115 -6.45 -10.44 0.28
N GLY A 116 -7.21 -11.03 1.20
CA GLY A 116 -8.59 -10.63 1.48
C GLY A 116 -8.69 -9.19 2.00
N ALA A 117 -7.77 -8.77 2.88
CA ALA A 117 -7.73 -7.40 3.38
C ALA A 117 -7.45 -6.42 2.25
N ILE A 118 -6.43 -6.67 1.42
CA ILE A 118 -6.09 -5.82 0.27
C ILE A 118 -7.25 -5.70 -0.72
N LYS A 119 -7.97 -6.81 -0.98
CA LYS A 119 -9.18 -6.82 -1.83
C LYS A 119 -10.34 -6.04 -1.23
N ASP A 120 -10.53 -6.08 0.09
CA ASP A 120 -11.55 -5.26 0.76
C ASP A 120 -11.23 -3.77 0.64
N GLN A 121 -9.94 -3.40 0.79
CA GLN A 121 -9.48 -2.02 0.58
C GLN A 121 -9.69 -1.57 -0.86
N GLN A 122 -9.42 -2.45 -1.83
CA GLN A 122 -9.71 -2.20 -3.24
C GLN A 122 -11.20 -1.95 -3.47
N ALA A 123 -12.06 -2.84 -3.00
CA ALA A 123 -13.50 -2.66 -3.12
C ALA A 123 -13.99 -1.36 -2.46
N PHE A 124 -13.37 -0.95 -1.35
CA PHE A 124 -13.67 0.32 -0.69
C PHE A 124 -13.33 1.53 -1.58
N PHE A 125 -12.13 1.58 -2.16
CA PHE A 125 -11.78 2.69 -3.06
C PHE A 125 -12.65 2.72 -4.32
N HIS A 126 -13.05 1.56 -4.85
CA HIS A 126 -14.02 1.48 -5.95
C HIS A 126 -15.41 1.99 -5.56
N GLU A 127 -15.86 1.77 -4.32
CA GLU A 127 -17.10 2.36 -3.82
C GLU A 127 -16.97 3.87 -3.66
N TRP A 128 -15.83 4.36 -3.17
CA TRP A 128 -15.59 5.79 -3.02
C TRP A 128 -15.49 6.51 -4.38
N ASP A 129 -14.87 5.92 -5.39
CA ASP A 129 -14.71 6.52 -6.73
C ASP A 129 -16.03 6.82 -7.42
N LYS A 130 -17.06 6.00 -7.14
CA LYS A 130 -18.41 6.16 -7.69
C LYS A 130 -19.22 7.26 -7.02
N LEU A 131 -18.72 7.86 -5.93
CA LEU A 131 -19.43 8.89 -5.19
C LEU A 131 -19.04 10.28 -5.69
N GLU A 132 -20.04 11.17 -5.68
CA GLU A 132 -19.91 12.57 -6.06
C GLU A 132 -20.41 13.49 -4.94
N GLY A 133 -19.99 14.76 -4.99
CA GLY A 133 -20.47 15.81 -4.10
C GLY A 133 -20.32 15.49 -2.61
N ASP A 134 -21.39 15.69 -1.84
CA ASP A 134 -21.34 15.54 -0.38
C ASP A 134 -21.17 14.09 0.08
N LYS A 135 -21.69 13.11 -0.68
CA LYS A 135 -21.49 11.68 -0.37
C LYS A 135 -20.01 11.30 -0.44
N ARG A 136 -19.28 11.83 -1.42
CA ARG A 136 -17.84 11.61 -1.57
C ARG A 136 -17.07 12.17 -0.39
N LYS A 137 -17.45 13.35 0.11
CA LYS A 137 -16.84 13.98 1.30
C LYS A 137 -17.16 13.21 2.57
N GLU A 138 -18.42 12.80 2.73
CA GLU A 138 -18.88 12.03 3.89
C GLU A 138 -18.11 10.72 4.03
N MET A 139 -17.96 9.97 2.93
CA MET A 139 -17.14 8.75 2.88
C MET A 139 -15.72 9.00 3.41
N GLY A 140 -15.08 10.08 2.95
CA GLY A 140 -13.73 10.44 3.39
C GLY A 140 -13.61 10.89 4.83
N SER A 141 -14.67 11.48 5.40
CA SER A 141 -14.68 11.92 6.80
C SER A 141 -14.90 10.78 7.80
N ASN A 142 -15.42 9.63 7.34
CA ASN A 142 -15.89 8.55 8.21
C ASN A 142 -15.55 7.14 7.68
N TYR A 143 -14.53 7.02 6.83
CA TYR A 143 -14.19 5.74 6.21
C TYR A 143 -13.82 4.65 7.23
N VAL A 144 -13.31 5.01 8.41
CA VAL A 144 -12.94 4.06 9.48
C VAL A 144 -14.12 3.21 9.97
N ARG A 145 -15.36 3.69 9.76
CA ARG A 145 -16.60 2.95 10.07
C ARG A 145 -17.14 2.18 8.87
N HIS A 146 -16.51 2.28 7.72
CA HIS A 146 -16.96 1.60 6.52
C HIS A 146 -16.82 0.08 6.66
N ARG A 147 -17.83 -0.66 6.23
CA ARG A 147 -17.89 -2.13 6.39
C ARG A 147 -16.66 -2.85 5.84
N LEU A 148 -16.14 -2.38 4.69
CA LEU A 148 -14.96 -2.98 4.03
C LEU A 148 -13.66 -2.63 4.77
N VAL A 149 -13.58 -1.43 5.34
CA VAL A 149 -12.43 -1.01 6.16
C VAL A 149 -12.37 -1.84 7.44
N LEU A 150 -13.49 -1.99 8.14
CA LEU A 150 -13.61 -2.84 9.34
C LEU A 150 -13.31 -4.31 9.03
N SER A 151 -13.77 -4.79 7.88
CA SER A 151 -13.49 -6.15 7.41
C SER A 151 -12.01 -6.37 7.10
N ALA A 152 -11.33 -5.40 6.49
CA ALA A 152 -9.89 -5.45 6.26
C ALA A 152 -9.10 -5.45 7.58
N HIS A 153 -9.45 -4.56 8.51
CA HIS A 153 -8.89 -4.48 9.86
C HIS A 153 -8.93 -5.83 10.58
N GLN A 154 -10.11 -6.47 10.64
CA GLN A 154 -10.28 -7.78 11.27
C GLN A 154 -9.40 -8.87 10.64
N LYS A 155 -9.24 -8.85 9.31
CA LYS A 155 -8.37 -9.80 8.61
C LYS A 155 -6.89 -9.58 8.93
N LEU A 156 -6.44 -8.33 8.96
CA LEU A 156 -5.05 -7.98 9.29
C LEU A 156 -4.69 -8.38 10.72
N ILE A 157 -5.57 -8.10 11.69
CA ILE A 157 -5.40 -8.56 13.08
C ILE A 157 -5.29 -10.08 13.16
N ARG A 158 -6.20 -10.81 12.49
CA ARG A 158 -6.16 -12.28 12.50
C ARG A 158 -4.90 -12.82 11.83
N ALA A 159 -4.46 -12.21 10.73
CA ALA A 159 -3.23 -12.59 10.04
C ALA A 159 -2.00 -12.41 10.95
N TYR A 160 -1.91 -11.28 11.66
CA TYR A 160 -0.86 -11.04 12.66
C TYR A 160 -0.82 -12.14 13.73
N PHE A 161 -1.97 -12.46 14.33
CA PHE A 161 -2.01 -13.49 15.36
C PHE A 161 -1.65 -14.88 14.84
N LEU A 162 -2.03 -15.24 13.61
CA LEU A 162 -1.62 -16.51 13.00
C LEU A 162 -0.11 -16.59 12.82
N ILE A 163 0.52 -15.54 12.28
CA ILE A 163 1.98 -15.50 12.08
C ILE A 163 2.70 -15.55 13.43
N LYS A 164 2.28 -14.70 14.38
CA LYS A 164 2.88 -14.65 15.72
C LYS A 164 2.79 -16.00 16.44
N ASN A 165 1.64 -16.67 16.36
CA ASN A 165 1.44 -17.96 17.03
C ASN A 165 2.17 -19.12 16.33
N ALA A 166 2.40 -19.02 15.01
CA ALA A 166 3.22 -19.99 14.28
C ALA A 166 4.70 -19.94 14.72
N TYR A 167 5.15 -18.78 15.21
CA TYR A 167 6.56 -18.52 15.50
C TYR A 167 6.83 -17.97 16.91
N PRO A 168 6.48 -18.72 17.97
CA PRO A 168 6.55 -18.23 19.35
C PRO A 168 7.98 -18.00 19.88
N ARG A 169 9.01 -18.44 19.14
CA ARG A 169 10.42 -18.34 19.53
C ARG A 169 11.23 -17.37 18.68
N GLU A 170 10.58 -16.62 17.79
CA GLU A 170 11.24 -15.65 16.92
C GLU A 170 11.85 -14.48 17.73
N GLU A 171 12.85 -13.82 17.14
CA GLU A 171 13.46 -12.62 17.70
C GLU A 171 12.45 -11.47 17.83
N GLN A 172 12.55 -10.71 18.93
CA GLN A 172 11.62 -9.63 19.26
C GLN A 172 11.52 -8.57 18.15
N HIS A 173 12.65 -8.22 17.52
CA HIS A 173 12.70 -7.30 16.37
C HIS A 173 11.82 -7.77 15.21
N ASN A 174 11.89 -9.06 14.85
CA ASN A 174 11.08 -9.61 13.76
C ASN A 174 9.61 -9.73 14.15
N VAL A 175 9.31 -10.00 15.42
CA VAL A 175 7.92 -9.97 15.93
C VAL A 175 7.33 -8.56 15.84
N GLU A 176 8.14 -7.52 16.09
CA GLU A 176 7.76 -6.12 15.86
C GLU A 176 7.52 -5.84 14.37
N ALA A 177 8.37 -6.34 13.48
CA ALA A 177 8.14 -6.24 12.03
C ALA A 177 6.80 -6.88 11.61
N PHE A 178 6.45 -8.05 12.16
CA PHE A 178 5.17 -8.72 11.86
C PHE A 178 3.98 -7.81 12.17
N PHE A 179 4.05 -7.08 13.28
CA PHE A 179 3.02 -6.14 13.68
C PHE A 179 3.04 -4.88 12.81
N ASP A 180 4.20 -4.24 12.67
CA ASP A 180 4.34 -2.94 12.00
C ASP A 180 3.86 -2.99 10.54
N HIS A 181 4.23 -4.02 9.78
CA HIS A 181 3.80 -4.15 8.38
C HIS A 181 2.27 -4.28 8.24
N LEU A 182 1.62 -5.06 9.11
CA LEU A 182 0.18 -5.29 9.04
C LEU A 182 -0.63 -4.13 9.65
N CYS A 183 -0.12 -3.53 10.72
CA CYS A 183 -0.72 -2.36 11.35
C CYS A 183 -0.60 -1.13 10.44
N ALA A 184 0.54 -0.94 9.77
CA ALA A 184 0.69 0.13 8.80
C ALA A 184 -0.26 -0.01 7.61
N LEU A 185 -0.64 -1.23 7.22
CA LEU A 185 -1.64 -1.49 6.18
C LEU A 185 -3.08 -1.29 6.65
N ASP A 186 -3.29 -1.16 7.96
CA ASP A 186 -4.60 -0.91 8.55
C ASP A 186 -5.04 0.55 8.43
N PHE A 187 -6.32 0.75 8.16
CA PHE A 187 -6.94 2.07 8.07
C PHE A 187 -7.31 2.64 9.45
N ILE A 188 -7.25 1.81 10.49
CA ILE A 188 -7.72 2.07 11.87
C ILE A 188 -6.56 2.14 12.85
#